data_AF-A0A7X8HLI9-F1
#
_entry.id   AF-A0A7X8HLI9-F1
#
_cell.length_a   1.000
_cell.length_b   1.000
_cell.length_c   1.000
_cell.angle_alpha   90.00
_cell.angle_beta   90.00
_cell.angle_gamma   90.00
#
_symmetry.space_group_name_H-M   'P 1'
#
loop_
_entity.id
_entity.type
_entity.pdbx_description
1 polymer ?
#
loop_
_entity_poly.entity_id
_entity_poly.type
_entity_poly.pdbx_seq_one_letter_code
_entity_poly.pdbx_strand_id
1 'polypeptide(L)'
;MKTKYKFKNKLYNKLNNKRGETLIEVLVSLVIIVLVIMMLTSAIALAAKFNKRAEDKNISTMMDRAPGNTIADAEITVSYTFTGLTSVAIPVNAYESKDAEGEEFCFYDYYEE
;
A
#
# COMPACT_ATOMS: atom_id res chain seq x y z
N MET A 1 38.56 -13.47 22.90
CA MET A 1 39.60 -12.57 22.32
C MET A 1 40.21 -13.08 21.01
N LYS A 2 40.44 -14.40 20.80
CA LYS A 2 41.08 -14.96 19.59
C LYS A 2 40.28 -14.85 18.26
N THR A 3 38.96 -14.73 18.33
CA THR A 3 38.07 -14.69 17.15
C THR A 3 38.15 -13.40 16.35
N LYS A 4 38.36 -12.25 17.01
CA LYS A 4 38.48 -10.94 16.34
C LYS A 4 39.74 -10.86 15.45
N TYR A 5 40.87 -11.39 15.93
CA TYR A 5 42.13 -11.41 15.16
C TYR A 5 42.03 -12.33 13.93
N LYS A 6 41.32 -13.45 14.05
CA LYS A 6 41.09 -14.38 12.94
C LYS A 6 40.27 -13.76 11.81
N PHE A 7 39.25 -12.96 12.14
CA PHE A 7 38.44 -12.25 11.14
C PHE A 7 39.23 -11.12 10.48
N LYS A 8 39.99 -10.34 11.26
CA LYS A 8 40.83 -9.25 10.76
C LYS A 8 41.91 -9.74 9.79
N ASN A 9 42.59 -10.85 10.11
CA ASN A 9 43.56 -11.48 9.20
C ASN A 9 42.90 -12.06 7.94
N LYS A 10 41.68 -12.61 8.05
CA LYS A 10 40.95 -13.14 6.89
C LYS A 10 40.56 -12.02 5.93
N LEU A 11 40.11 -10.89 6.44
CA LEU A 11 39.82 -9.68 5.65
C LEU A 11 41.11 -9.13 5.01
N TYR A 12 42.19 -9.00 5.78
CA TYR A 12 43.47 -8.53 5.27
C TYR A 12 44.00 -9.40 4.12
N ASN A 13 43.98 -10.73 4.28
CA ASN A 13 44.38 -11.66 3.21
C ASN A 13 43.42 -11.64 2.01
N LYS A 14 42.14 -11.31 2.21
CA LYS A 14 41.16 -11.21 1.13
C LYS A 14 41.30 -9.89 0.34
N LEU A 15 41.64 -8.79 1.03
CA LEU A 15 41.95 -7.49 0.42
C LEU A 15 43.30 -7.48 -0.30
N ASN A 16 44.28 -8.23 0.21
CA ASN A 16 45.59 -8.39 -0.44
C ASN A 16 45.59 -9.41 -1.58
N ASN A 17 44.47 -10.08 -1.83
CA ASN A 17 44.37 -11.05 -2.91
C ASN A 17 44.24 -10.30 -4.25
N LYS A 18 45.30 -10.30 -5.04
CA LYS A 18 45.36 -9.65 -6.37
C LYS A 18 44.58 -10.39 -7.46
N ARG A 19 43.63 -11.25 -7.08
CA ARG A 19 42.73 -11.90 -8.03
C ARG A 19 41.88 -10.77 -8.63
N GLY A 20 42.23 -10.36 -9.85
CA GLY A 20 41.77 -9.11 -10.42
C GLY A 20 40.27 -9.11 -10.64
N GLU A 21 39.55 -8.28 -9.89
CA GLU A 21 38.27 -7.75 -10.34
C GLU A 21 38.58 -6.76 -11.47
N THR A 22 37.88 -6.92 -12.59
CA THR A 22 38.14 -6.07 -13.75
C THR A 22 37.67 -4.65 -13.47
N LEU A 23 38.40 -3.62 -13.93
CA LEU A 23 38.01 -2.21 -13.72
C LEU A 23 36.58 -1.92 -14.23
N ILE A 24 36.19 -2.60 -15.31
CA ILE A 24 34.85 -2.49 -15.88
C ILE A 24 33.77 -3.10 -14.98
N GLU A 25 34.04 -4.22 -14.32
CA GLU A 25 33.11 -4.88 -13.41
C GLU A 25 32.86 -4.03 -12.16
N VAL A 26 33.93 -3.42 -11.61
CA VAL A 26 33.81 -2.46 -10.51
C VAL A 26 33.00 -1.24 -10.95
N LEU A 27 33.25 -0.70 -12.15
CA LEU A 27 32.49 0.43 -12.69
C LEU A 27 31.00 0.10 -12.85
N VAL A 28 30.68 -1.05 -13.44
CA VAL A 28 29.29 -1.51 -13.64
C VAL A 28 28.60 -1.74 -12.30
N SER A 29 29.28 -2.36 -11.33
CA SER A 29 28.73 -2.58 -9.99
C SER A 29 28.40 -1.27 -9.27
N LEU A 30 29.27 -0.26 -9.38
CA LEU A 30 29.05 1.06 -8.79
C LEU A 30 27.84 1.77 -9.43
N VAL A 31 27.70 1.69 -10.76
CA VAL A 31 26.54 2.26 -11.47
C VAL A 31 25.24 1.59 -11.02
N ILE A 32 25.22 0.26 -10.92
CA ILE A 32 24.03 -0.48 -10.45
C ILE A 32 23.65 -0.05 -9.03
N ILE A 33 24.63 0.07 -8.12
CA ILE A 33 24.37 0.50 -6.73
C ILE A 33 23.72 1.88 -6.70
N VAL A 34 24.24 2.84 -7.49
CA VAL A 34 23.67 4.20 -7.55
C VAL A 34 22.24 4.18 -8.08
N LEU A 35 21.98 3.42 -9.16
CA LEU A 35 20.64 3.27 -9.74
C LEU A 35 19.65 2.67 -8.73
N VAL A 36 20.06 1.64 -7.98
CA VAL A 36 19.22 1.01 -6.96
C VAL A 36 18.87 1.99 -5.85
N ILE A 37 19.84 2.79 -5.38
CA ILE A 37 19.59 3.78 -4.32
C ILE A 37 18.59 4.85 -4.80
N MET A 38 18.69 5.32 -6.05
CA MET A 38 17.73 6.28 -6.62
C MET A 38 16.32 5.72 -6.72
N MET A 39 16.18 4.46 -7.11
CA MET A 39 14.88 3.79 -7.17
C MET A 39 14.29 3.60 -5.76
N LEU A 40 15.13 3.25 -4.78
CA LEU A 40 14.69 2.98 -3.41
C LEU A 40 14.16 4.25 -2.72
N THR A 41 14.82 5.39 -2.88
CA THR A 41 14.36 6.67 -2.31
C THR A 41 13.01 7.09 -2.91
N SER A 42 12.86 6.90 -4.22
CA SER A 42 11.60 7.18 -4.93
C SER A 42 10.47 6.26 -4.47
N ALA A 43 10.74 4.97 -4.29
CA ALA A 43 9.76 3.99 -3.80
C ALA A 43 9.28 4.32 -2.37
N ILE A 44 10.18 4.71 -1.46
CA ILE A 44 9.82 5.10 -0.09
C ILE A 44 8.94 6.34 -0.09
N ALA A 45 9.28 7.36 -0.89
CA ALA A 45 8.48 8.59 -0.98
C ALA A 45 7.09 8.34 -1.57
N LEU A 46 6.99 7.47 -2.58
CA LEU A 46 5.71 7.06 -3.15
C LEU A 46 4.87 6.28 -2.14
N ALA A 47 5.45 5.31 -1.43
CA ALA A 47 4.75 4.55 -0.40
C ALA A 47 4.22 5.47 0.72
N ALA A 48 5.01 6.44 1.18
CA ALA A 48 4.56 7.42 2.16
C ALA A 48 3.40 8.28 1.64
N LYS A 49 3.45 8.69 0.36
CA LYS A 49 2.34 9.42 -0.28
C LYS A 49 1.09 8.55 -0.43
N PHE A 50 1.24 7.27 -0.77
CA PHE A 50 0.12 6.33 -0.86
C PHE A 50 -0.52 6.09 0.51
N ASN A 51 0.28 5.89 1.55
CA ASN A 51 -0.22 5.72 2.91
C ASN A 51 -0.99 6.96 3.39
N LYS A 52 -0.47 8.17 3.11
CA LYS A 52 -1.17 9.42 3.42
C LYS A 52 -2.46 9.61 2.64
N ARG A 53 -2.46 9.33 1.33
CA ARG A 53 -3.67 9.41 0.51
C ARG A 53 -4.74 8.41 0.95
N ALA A 54 -4.33 7.20 1.36
CA ALA A 54 -5.24 6.21 1.90
C ALA A 54 -5.86 6.67 3.23
N GLU A 55 -5.05 7.30 4.09
CA GLU A 55 -5.50 7.89 5.35
C GLU A 55 -6.48 9.06 5.12
N ASP A 56 -6.12 10.01 4.27
CA ASP A 56 -6.96 11.17 3.92
C ASP A 56 -8.29 10.73 3.29
N LYS A 57 -8.26 9.74 2.39
CA LYS A 57 -9.47 9.18 1.78
C LYS A 57 -10.37 8.50 2.81
N ASN A 58 -9.80 7.73 3.74
CA ASN A 58 -10.58 7.10 4.80
C ASN A 58 -11.29 8.16 5.67
N ILE A 59 -10.58 9.21 6.08
CA ILE A 59 -11.13 10.30 6.90
C ILE A 59 -12.25 11.05 6.16
N SER A 60 -12.04 11.39 4.88
CA SER A 60 -13.06 12.07 4.05
C SER A 60 -14.35 11.25 3.99
N THR A 61 -14.25 9.94 3.73
CA THR A 61 -15.43 9.07 3.68
C THR A 61 -16.14 8.89 5.02
N MET A 62 -15.48 9.14 6.15
CA MET A 62 -16.10 9.07 7.47
C MET A 62 -16.84 10.36 7.84
N MET A 63 -16.33 11.53 7.43
CA MET A 63 -16.97 12.82 7.73
C MET A 63 -18.32 12.99 7.00
N ASP A 64 -18.45 12.41 5.80
CA ASP A 64 -19.69 12.50 5.01
C ASP A 64 -20.79 11.51 5.47
N ARG A 65 -20.46 10.54 6.34
CA ARG A 65 -21.45 9.68 7.02
C ARG A 65 -22.21 10.39 8.15
N ALA A 66 -22.18 11.73 8.20
CA ALA A 66 -22.91 12.50 9.20
C ALA A 66 -24.43 12.24 9.10
N PRO A 67 -25.17 12.21 10.24
CA PRO A 67 -26.57 11.78 10.32
C PRO A 67 -27.63 12.71 9.65
N GLY A 68 -27.25 13.46 8.62
CA GLY A 68 -28.13 14.29 7.79
C GLY A 68 -28.01 14.07 6.28
N ASN A 69 -27.05 13.26 5.81
CA ASN A 69 -26.78 13.00 4.39
C ASN A 69 -27.27 11.60 3.92
N THR A 70 -28.17 10.98 4.66
CA THR A 70 -28.70 9.65 4.30
C THR A 70 -29.70 9.73 3.15
N ILE A 71 -29.55 8.85 2.17
CA ILE A 71 -30.51 8.65 1.10
C ILE A 71 -31.74 7.94 1.68
N ALA A 72 -32.92 8.57 1.55
CA ALA A 72 -34.18 7.97 1.98
C ALA A 72 -34.52 6.72 1.14
N ASP A 73 -35.12 5.72 1.79
CA ASP A 73 -35.63 4.49 1.18
C ASP A 73 -34.59 3.66 0.40
N ALA A 74 -33.33 3.65 0.85
CA ALA A 74 -32.28 2.85 0.26
C ALA A 74 -32.38 1.36 0.64
N GLU A 75 -32.33 0.47 -0.36
CA GLU A 75 -32.40 -0.99 -0.19
C GLU A 75 -31.33 -1.72 -1.00
N ILE A 76 -30.78 -2.79 -0.45
CA ILE A 76 -29.88 -3.72 -1.15
C ILE A 76 -30.64 -4.98 -1.52
N THR A 77 -30.67 -5.30 -2.80
CA THR A 77 -31.27 -6.55 -3.29
C THR A 77 -30.21 -7.64 -3.39
N VAL A 78 -30.30 -8.64 -2.50
CA VAL A 78 -29.41 -9.81 -2.51
C VAL A 78 -30.09 -10.94 -3.27
N SER A 79 -29.48 -11.38 -4.37
CA SER A 79 -29.97 -12.49 -5.19
C SER A 79 -29.07 -13.72 -5.04
N TYR A 80 -29.65 -14.88 -4.75
CA TYR A 80 -28.92 -16.15 -4.60
C TYR A 80 -29.65 -17.32 -5.26
N THR A 81 -28.91 -18.37 -5.63
CA THR A 81 -29.41 -19.51 -6.43
C THR A 81 -29.29 -20.86 -5.74
N PHE A 82 -28.99 -20.90 -4.43
CA PHE A 82 -28.72 -22.14 -3.70
C PHE A 82 -29.89 -23.15 -3.70
N THR A 83 -31.14 -22.67 -3.75
CA THR A 83 -32.37 -23.49 -3.75
C THR A 83 -33.36 -23.11 -4.86
N GLY A 84 -32.91 -22.31 -5.83
CA GLY A 84 -33.76 -21.61 -6.81
C GLY A 84 -33.49 -20.11 -6.81
N LEU A 85 -33.94 -19.38 -7.85
CA LEU A 85 -33.80 -17.93 -7.96
C LEU A 85 -34.60 -17.25 -6.85
N THR A 86 -33.91 -16.81 -5.80
CA THR A 86 -34.49 -16.13 -4.65
C THR A 86 -33.82 -14.78 -4.49
N SER A 87 -34.62 -13.73 -4.26
CA SER A 87 -34.15 -12.37 -4.09
C SER A 87 -34.78 -11.76 -2.83
N VAL A 88 -33.98 -11.09 -2.01
CA VAL A 88 -34.41 -10.45 -0.77
C VAL A 88 -33.90 -9.01 -0.75
N ALA A 89 -34.80 -8.06 -0.50
CA ALA A 89 -34.48 -6.65 -0.27
C ALA A 89 -34.19 -6.41 1.22
N ILE A 90 -33.07 -5.77 1.52
CA ILE A 90 -32.63 -5.44 2.88
C ILE A 90 -32.51 -3.91 2.97
N PRO A 91 -33.25 -3.25 3.88
CA PRO A 91 -33.14 -1.80 4.07
C PRO A 91 -31.75 -1.45 4.64
N VAL A 92 -31.17 -0.36 4.15
CA VAL A 92 -29.84 0.12 4.58
C VAL A 92 -29.80 1.63 4.73
N ASN A 93 -28.86 2.13 5.51
CA ASN A 93 -28.52 3.55 5.48
C ASN A 93 -27.51 3.79 4.36
N ALA A 94 -27.90 4.49 3.30
CA ALA A 94 -26.99 4.82 2.20
C ALA A 94 -26.52 6.28 2.28
N TYR A 95 -25.26 6.51 1.90
CA TYR A 95 -24.59 7.81 1.93
C TYR A 95 -23.92 8.07 0.59
N GLU A 96 -23.93 9.32 0.11
CA GLU A 96 -23.27 9.75 -1.12
C GLU A 96 -22.19 10.78 -0.81
N SER A 97 -20.93 10.41 -1.02
CA SER A 97 -19.76 11.27 -0.81
C SER A 97 -19.10 11.61 -2.12
N LYS A 98 -18.56 12.84 -2.21
CA LYS A 98 -17.71 13.26 -3.34
C LYS A 98 -16.29 13.49 -2.85
N ASP A 99 -15.30 12.97 -3.58
CA ASP A 99 -13.89 13.28 -3.34
C ASP A 99 -13.55 14.72 -3.74
N ALA A 100 -12.39 15.22 -3.33
CA ALA A 100 -11.85 16.52 -3.72
C ALA A 100 -11.69 16.66 -5.25
N GLU A 101 -11.50 15.56 -5.95
CA GLU A 101 -11.44 15.46 -7.42
C GLU A 101 -12.82 15.27 -8.08
N GLY A 102 -13.91 15.21 -7.31
CA GLY A 102 -15.28 15.12 -7.80
C GLY A 102 -15.78 13.71 -8.12
N GLU A 103 -15.04 12.66 -7.75
CA GLU A 103 -15.50 11.28 -7.88
C GLU A 103 -16.58 10.97 -6.83
N GLU A 104 -17.72 10.46 -7.28
CA GLU A 104 -18.87 10.07 -6.42
C GLU A 104 -18.68 8.65 -5.88
N PHE A 105 -18.87 8.49 -4.57
CA PHE A 105 -18.80 7.22 -3.86
C PHE A 105 -20.12 7.01 -3.09
N CYS A 106 -20.73 5.84 -3.27
CA CYS A 106 -21.88 5.43 -2.49
C CYS A 106 -21.46 4.43 -1.41
N PHE A 107 -21.83 4.71 -0.16
CA PHE A 107 -21.61 3.82 0.99
C PHE A 107 -22.94 3.35 1.54
N TYR A 108 -22.94 2.20 2.19
CA TYR A 108 -24.11 1.68 2.89
C TYR A 108 -23.70 1.03 4.21
N ASP A 109 -24.46 1.30 5.25
CA ASP A 109 -24.35 0.66 6.56
C ASP A 109 -25.63 -0.13 6.84
N TYR A 110 -25.44 -1.33 7.41
CA TYR A 110 -26.55 -2.17 7.85
C TYR A 110 -27.11 -1.66 9.18
N TYR A 111 -28.40 -1.87 9.39
CA TYR A 111 -28.98 -1.76 10.73
C TYR A 111 -28.47 -2.96 11.56
N GLU A 112 -27.62 -2.73 12.56
CA GLU A 112 -27.47 -3.70 13.64
C GLU A 112 -28.71 -3.56 14.54
N GLU A 113 -29.55 -4.60 14.59
CA GLU A 113 -30.65 -4.72 15.56
C GLU A 113 -30.12 -4.88 17.00
#